data_AF-A0AAJ1NJK5-F1
#
_entry.id   AF-A0AAJ1NJK5-F1
#
_cell.length_a   1.000
_cell.length_b   1.000
_cell.length_c   1.000
_cell.angle_alpha   90.00
_cell.angle_beta   90.00
_cell.angle_gamma   90.00
#
_symmetry.space_group_name_H-M   'P 1'
#
loop_
_entity.id
_entity.type
_entity.pdbx_description
1 polymer ?
#
loop_
_entity_poly.entity_id
_entity_poly.type
_entity_poly.pdbx_seq_one_letter_code
_entity_poly.pdbx_strand_id
1 'polypeptide(L)'
;MQETSLYAPVKRFLESLDFTVKGEVGGCDIVGLREGEPPVVVICELKLQFNLELVLQGVDRAAACDEVWLAARMSARGKGREHDRRFRALCRRLGFGLLAVDGKGKVELLLSPAAVPPRRDPRRRSRLVEEHHRRKGDPSIGGSTRQKPIMTAYRQEAIACAAAMADGPKRPRDLKLVAPRAASILLHNYYGWFARAERGIYALTELGQAALLSRGVLEGPLQVAPFQVEQLGAKLGA
;
A
#
# COMPACT_ATOMS: atom_id res chain seq x y z
N MET A 1 11.12 -18.25 -25.89
CA MET A 1 11.21 -16.85 -26.35
C MET A 1 12.37 -16.21 -25.62
N GLN A 2 13.37 -15.73 -26.36
CA GLN A 2 14.57 -15.09 -25.81
C GLN A 2 14.35 -13.59 -25.70
N GLU A 3 15.11 -12.89 -24.87
CA GLU A 3 14.98 -11.43 -24.67
C GLU A 3 15.15 -10.66 -25.99
N THR A 4 16.11 -11.07 -26.81
CA THR A 4 16.37 -10.52 -28.16
C THR A 4 15.16 -10.55 -29.09
N SER A 5 14.20 -11.45 -28.88
CA SER A 5 12.98 -11.49 -29.70
C SER A 5 12.01 -10.32 -29.43
N LEU A 6 12.21 -9.58 -28.34
CA LEU A 6 11.45 -8.36 -28.04
C LEU A 6 11.93 -7.16 -28.85
N TYR A 7 13.19 -7.17 -29.30
CA TYR A 7 13.82 -6.05 -29.99
C TYR A 7 13.07 -5.62 -31.25
N ALA A 8 12.83 -6.54 -32.19
CA ALA A 8 12.21 -6.18 -33.47
C ALA A 8 10.77 -5.64 -33.34
N PRO A 9 9.89 -6.20 -32.50
CA PRO A 9 8.60 -5.59 -32.18
C PRO A 9 8.70 -4.17 -31.61
N VAL A 10 9.54 -3.96 -30.60
CA VAL A 10 9.67 -2.67 -29.91
C VAL A 10 10.30 -1.62 -30.83
N LYS A 11 11.33 -2.02 -31.59
CA LYS A 11 11.94 -1.18 -32.62
C LYS A 11 10.90 -0.63 -33.60
N ARG A 12 10.09 -1.52 -34.20
CA ARG A 12 9.04 -1.10 -35.13
C ARG A 12 8.00 -0.17 -34.49
N PHE A 13 7.66 -0.40 -33.23
CA PHE A 13 6.75 0.48 -32.50
C PHE A 13 7.34 1.89 -32.33
N LEU A 14 8.61 2.01 -31.93
CA LEU A 14 9.27 3.30 -31.79
C LEU A 14 9.50 3.98 -33.14
N GLU A 15 9.85 3.22 -34.19
CA GLU A 15 9.94 3.76 -35.55
C GLU A 15 8.60 4.30 -36.06
N SER A 16 7.46 3.72 -35.65
CA SER A 16 6.13 4.25 -35.97
C SER A 16 5.79 5.56 -35.24
N LEU A 17 6.62 5.98 -34.29
CA LEU A 17 6.54 7.27 -33.58
C LEU A 17 7.62 8.26 -34.08
N ASP A 18 8.12 8.05 -35.29
CA ASP A 18 9.11 8.88 -36.00
C ASP A 18 10.50 8.91 -35.34
N PHE A 19 10.88 7.84 -34.63
CA PHE A 19 12.24 7.67 -34.13
C PHE A 19 13.10 6.85 -35.10
N THR A 20 14.35 7.27 -35.29
CA THR A 20 15.41 6.40 -35.86
C THR A 20 15.99 5.55 -34.74
N VAL A 21 15.85 4.22 -34.84
CA VAL A 21 16.10 3.30 -33.71
C VAL A 21 17.28 2.36 -33.95
N LYS A 22 18.18 2.28 -32.96
CA LYS A 22 19.32 1.35 -32.91
C LYS A 22 19.34 0.60 -31.59
N GLY A 23 19.90 -0.62 -31.58
CA GLY A 23 20.09 -1.41 -30.37
C GLY A 23 21.53 -1.37 -29.86
N GLU A 24 21.72 -1.75 -28.60
CA GLU A 24 23.04 -1.90 -27.96
C GLU A 24 23.91 -0.63 -28.01
N VAL A 25 23.29 0.53 -27.82
CA VAL A 25 23.99 1.83 -27.82
C VAL A 25 24.29 2.24 -26.39
N GLY A 26 25.57 2.40 -26.04
CA GLY A 26 25.98 2.86 -24.71
C GLY A 26 25.52 1.94 -23.57
N GLY A 27 25.35 0.64 -23.84
CA GLY A 27 24.82 -0.33 -22.88
C GLY A 27 23.31 -0.26 -22.65
N CYS A 28 22.56 0.49 -23.49
CA CYS A 28 21.10 0.47 -23.51
C CYS A 28 20.61 -0.52 -24.58
N ASP A 29 19.57 -1.30 -24.27
CA ASP A 29 19.03 -2.29 -25.21
C ASP A 29 18.53 -1.64 -26.51
N ILE A 30 17.82 -0.50 -26.41
CA ILE A 30 17.28 0.27 -27.54
C ILE A 30 17.43 1.78 -27.29
N VAL A 31 17.93 2.50 -28.28
CA VAL A 31 17.96 3.96 -28.33
C VAL A 31 17.28 4.45 -29.60
N GLY A 32 16.31 5.35 -29.44
CA GLY A 32 15.63 6.05 -30.52
C GLY A 32 15.97 7.54 -30.52
N LEU A 33 16.21 8.11 -31.70
CA LEU A 33 16.42 9.54 -31.88
C LEU A 33 15.37 10.12 -32.83
N ARG A 34 14.79 11.26 -32.48
CA ARG A 34 13.98 12.06 -33.39
C ARG A 34 14.70 13.38 -33.67
N GLU A 35 14.72 13.77 -34.93
CA GLU A 35 15.44 14.96 -35.40
C GLU A 35 14.97 16.23 -34.67
N GLY A 36 15.92 17.15 -34.44
CA GLY A 36 15.77 18.38 -33.68
C GLY A 36 17.14 18.91 -33.19
N GLU A 37 17.17 20.12 -32.64
CA GLU A 37 18.36 20.70 -32.01
C GLU A 37 18.02 21.24 -30.60
N PRO A 38 18.37 20.52 -29.52
CA PRO A 38 18.94 19.17 -29.49
C PRO A 38 17.94 18.09 -29.95
N PRO A 39 18.40 16.90 -30.38
CA PRO A 39 17.52 15.81 -30.76
C PRO A 39 16.76 15.27 -29.55
N VAL A 40 15.54 14.74 -29.77
CA VAL A 40 14.81 14.02 -28.73
C VAL A 40 15.38 12.61 -28.63
N VAL A 41 15.77 12.21 -27.42
CA VAL A 41 16.36 10.91 -27.10
C VAL A 41 15.36 10.07 -26.33
N VAL A 42 15.09 8.87 -26.81
CA VAL A 42 14.31 7.86 -26.06
C VAL A 42 15.14 6.62 -25.83
N ILE A 43 15.05 6.05 -24.64
CA ILE A 43 15.73 4.80 -24.27
C ILE A 43 14.69 3.76 -23.90
N CYS A 44 14.82 2.54 -24.42
CA CYS A 44 13.99 1.41 -24.05
C CYS A 44 14.81 0.23 -23.55
N GLU A 45 14.47 -0.26 -22.35
CA GLU A 45 15.05 -1.46 -21.74
C GLU A 45 14.09 -2.65 -21.89
N LEU A 46 14.63 -3.85 -22.11
CA LEU A 46 13.90 -5.07 -22.42
C LEU A 46 14.06 -6.10 -21.29
N LYS A 47 12.96 -6.71 -20.84
CA LYS A 47 13.02 -7.98 -20.07
C LYS A 47 11.94 -8.96 -20.49
N LEU A 48 12.18 -10.26 -20.30
CA LEU A 48 11.12 -11.26 -20.46
C LEU A 48 9.92 -11.09 -19.51
N GLN A 49 10.10 -10.36 -18.40
CA GLN A 49 9.06 -10.06 -17.43
C GLN A 49 9.28 -8.67 -16.85
N PHE A 50 8.19 -7.94 -16.63
CA PHE A 50 8.23 -6.76 -15.78
C PHE A 50 8.65 -7.15 -14.36
N ASN A 51 9.84 -6.72 -13.95
CA ASN A 51 10.44 -7.01 -12.64
C ASN A 51 11.00 -5.70 -12.02
N LEU A 52 11.66 -5.78 -10.86
CA LEU A 52 12.26 -4.59 -10.23
C LEU A 52 13.50 -4.14 -11.00
N GLU A 53 14.31 -5.10 -11.48
CA GLU A 53 15.54 -4.82 -12.23
C GLU A 53 15.29 -3.92 -13.45
N LEU A 54 14.28 -4.26 -14.27
CA LEU A 54 13.89 -3.45 -15.42
C LEU A 54 13.56 -2.00 -15.04
N VAL A 55 12.92 -1.81 -13.87
CA VAL A 55 12.62 -0.45 -13.38
C VAL A 55 13.89 0.27 -12.96
N LEU A 56 14.83 -0.41 -12.29
CA LEU A 56 16.10 0.18 -11.87
C LEU A 56 16.96 0.56 -13.07
N GLN A 57 17.05 -0.29 -14.09
CA GLN A 57 17.69 0.07 -15.36
C GLN A 57 17.06 1.34 -15.93
N GLY A 58 15.72 1.43 -16.00
CA GLY A 58 15.03 2.64 -16.42
C GLY A 58 15.38 3.89 -15.60
N VAL A 59 15.54 3.77 -14.28
CA VAL A 59 16.00 4.86 -13.41
C VAL A 59 17.41 5.31 -13.77
N ASP A 60 18.32 4.36 -14.01
CA ASP A 60 19.69 4.68 -14.40
C ASP A 60 19.75 5.39 -15.77
N ARG A 61 18.80 5.11 -16.68
CA ARG A 61 18.71 5.77 -18.00
C ARG A 61 18.06 7.14 -17.96
N ALA A 62 17.17 7.40 -17.02
CA ALA A 62 16.30 8.58 -17.02
C ALA A 62 17.05 9.93 -17.04
N ALA A 63 18.28 9.99 -16.53
CA ALA A 63 19.09 11.21 -16.54
C ALA A 63 19.69 11.54 -17.92
N ALA A 64 19.67 10.59 -18.87
CA ALA A 64 20.35 10.70 -20.16
C ALA A 64 19.40 10.78 -21.36
N CYS A 65 18.08 10.83 -21.15
CA CYS A 65 17.09 10.86 -22.23
C CYS A 65 15.82 11.63 -21.87
N ASP A 66 15.00 11.95 -22.86
CA ASP A 66 13.72 12.64 -22.70
C ASP A 66 12.59 11.69 -22.29
N GLU A 67 12.64 10.45 -22.79
CA GLU A 67 11.66 9.41 -22.41
C GLU A 67 12.33 8.07 -22.14
N VAL A 68 11.85 7.39 -21.09
CA VAL A 68 12.21 6.01 -20.76
C VAL A 68 11.02 5.10 -21.04
N TRP A 69 11.31 3.99 -21.73
CA TRP A 69 10.36 2.94 -22.05
C TRP A 69 10.81 1.61 -21.46
N LEU A 70 9.92 0.91 -20.77
CA LEU A 70 10.18 -0.45 -20.30
C LEU A 70 9.33 -1.41 -21.10
N ALA A 71 9.97 -2.35 -21.80
CA ALA A 71 9.26 -3.34 -22.59
C ALA A 71 9.46 -4.75 -22.02
N ALA A 72 8.35 -5.49 -21.95
CA ALA A 72 8.42 -6.89 -21.57
C ALA A 72 7.41 -7.76 -22.30
N ARG A 73 7.64 -9.06 -22.27
CA ARG A 73 6.68 -10.02 -22.82
C ARG A 73 5.38 -9.99 -22.02
N MET A 74 4.25 -9.96 -22.72
CA MET A 74 2.92 -10.10 -22.15
C MET A 74 2.75 -11.49 -21.53
N SER A 75 2.20 -11.56 -20.30
CA SER A 75 1.94 -12.86 -19.68
C SER A 75 0.86 -13.61 -20.43
N ALA A 76 1.16 -14.83 -20.88
CA ALA A 76 0.19 -15.72 -21.52
C ALA A 76 -1.02 -16.05 -20.61
N ARG A 77 -0.88 -15.89 -19.29
CA ARG A 77 -1.93 -16.20 -18.30
C ARG A 77 -2.56 -14.95 -17.66
N GLY A 78 -2.22 -13.74 -18.12
CA GLY A 78 -2.80 -12.49 -17.60
C GLY A 78 -2.49 -12.19 -16.13
N LYS A 79 -1.46 -12.83 -15.55
CA LYS A 79 -1.06 -12.68 -14.14
C LYS A 79 0.26 -11.92 -13.97
N GLY A 80 0.81 -11.32 -15.02
CA GLY A 80 2.06 -10.58 -14.93
C GLY A 80 1.87 -9.14 -14.43
N ARG A 81 2.99 -8.45 -14.17
CA ARG A 81 2.96 -7.09 -13.63
C ARG A 81 2.43 -6.06 -14.63
N GLU A 82 2.31 -6.41 -15.91
CA GLU A 82 1.66 -5.58 -16.93
C GLU A 82 0.27 -5.13 -16.53
N HIS A 83 -0.46 -5.86 -15.68
CA HIS A 83 -1.77 -5.48 -15.15
C HIS A 83 -1.78 -5.13 -13.65
N ASP A 84 -0.63 -5.19 -12.95
CA ASP A 84 -0.55 -4.79 -11.54
C ASP A 84 -0.68 -3.27 -11.42
N ARG A 85 -1.77 -2.81 -10.79
CA ARG A 85 -2.04 -1.38 -10.57
C ARG A 85 -0.90 -0.69 -9.81
N ARG A 86 -0.20 -1.39 -8.90
CA ARG A 86 0.93 -0.84 -8.14
C ARG A 86 2.15 -0.64 -9.03
N PHE A 87 2.42 -1.60 -9.93
CA PHE A 87 3.53 -1.50 -10.87
C PHE A 87 3.32 -0.35 -11.87
N ARG A 88 2.12 -0.24 -12.45
CA ARG A 88 1.75 0.92 -13.30
C ARG A 88 1.80 2.24 -12.52
N ALA A 89 1.37 2.24 -11.26
CA ALA A 89 1.44 3.43 -10.41
C ALA A 89 2.88 3.86 -10.10
N LEU A 90 3.81 2.91 -9.93
CA LEU A 90 5.24 3.20 -9.78
C LEU A 90 5.78 3.85 -11.05
N CYS A 91 5.55 3.23 -12.21
CA CYS A 91 6.05 3.74 -13.49
C CYS A 91 5.49 5.14 -13.81
N ARG A 92 4.20 5.41 -13.50
CA ARG A 92 3.62 6.77 -13.59
C ARG A 92 4.30 7.81 -12.70
N ARG A 93 4.81 7.41 -11.53
CA ARG A 93 5.54 8.33 -10.63
C ARG A 93 6.94 8.63 -11.15
N LEU A 94 7.52 7.69 -11.88
CA LEU A 94 8.86 7.80 -12.46
C LEU A 94 8.85 8.42 -13.87
N GLY A 95 7.68 8.57 -14.50
CA GLY A 95 7.56 9.06 -15.88
C GLY A 95 7.92 8.02 -16.94
N PHE A 96 7.80 6.72 -16.62
CA PHE A 96 8.19 5.64 -17.53
C PHE A 96 7.02 5.12 -18.34
N GLY A 97 7.24 4.94 -19.64
CA GLY A 97 6.35 4.21 -20.54
C GLY A 97 6.45 2.71 -20.36
N LEU A 98 5.35 1.98 -20.59
CA LEU A 98 5.29 0.52 -20.49
C LEU A 98 4.74 -0.09 -21.78
N LEU A 99 5.50 -1.02 -22.35
CA LEU A 99 5.15 -1.76 -23.57
C LEU A 99 5.07 -3.26 -23.28
N ALA A 100 3.94 -3.89 -23.60
CA ALA A 100 3.83 -5.35 -23.58
C ALA A 100 3.94 -5.93 -24.99
N VAL A 101 4.76 -6.98 -25.15
CA VAL A 101 4.90 -7.69 -26.42
C VAL A 101 4.22 -9.05 -26.33
N ASP A 102 3.23 -9.33 -27.16
CA ASP A 102 2.53 -10.62 -27.16
C ASP A 102 3.33 -11.74 -27.85
N GLY A 103 2.79 -12.96 -27.81
CA GLY A 103 3.42 -14.14 -28.44
C GLY A 103 3.56 -14.06 -29.97
N LYS A 104 2.85 -13.13 -30.63
CA LYS A 104 2.88 -12.87 -32.07
C LYS A 104 3.75 -11.66 -32.42
N GLY A 105 4.38 -11.02 -31.43
CA GLY A 105 5.20 -9.82 -31.64
C GLY A 105 4.40 -8.53 -31.81
N LYS A 106 3.12 -8.49 -31.39
CA LYS A 106 2.34 -7.26 -31.31
C LYS A 106 2.70 -6.50 -30.05
N VAL A 107 2.89 -5.19 -30.17
CA VAL A 107 3.14 -4.29 -29.03
C VAL A 107 1.82 -3.68 -28.55
N GLU A 108 1.57 -3.75 -27.24
CA GLU A 108 0.50 -3.05 -26.53
C GLU A 108 1.10 -1.94 -25.66
N LEU A 109 0.63 -0.71 -25.86
CA LEU A 109 0.95 0.42 -24.99
C LEU A 109 0.13 0.34 -23.68
N LEU A 110 0.77 -0.06 -22.59
CA LEU A 110 0.11 -0.19 -21.28
C LEU A 110 0.10 1.12 -20.50
N LEU A 111 1.14 1.94 -20.70
CA LEU A 111 1.34 3.21 -20.04
C LEU A 111 2.19 4.12 -20.92
N SER A 112 1.75 5.36 -21.13
CA SER A 112 2.55 6.41 -21.75
C SER A 112 3.52 7.04 -20.74
N PRO A 113 4.75 7.43 -21.14
CA PRO A 113 5.67 8.23 -20.31
C PRO A 113 5.04 9.52 -19.79
N ALA A 114 4.14 10.13 -20.56
CA ALA A 114 3.42 11.36 -20.20
C ALA A 114 2.22 11.13 -19.26
N ALA A 115 2.01 9.91 -18.76
CA ALA A 115 0.87 9.60 -17.91
C ALA A 115 0.94 10.30 -16.55
N VAL A 116 -0.13 11.03 -16.21
CA VAL A 116 -0.22 11.80 -14.96
C VAL A 116 -0.02 10.90 -13.73
N PRO A 117 0.81 11.32 -12.75
CA PRO A 117 1.05 10.55 -11.54
C PRO A 117 -0.24 10.31 -10.73
N PRO A 118 -0.36 9.16 -10.02
CA PRO A 118 -1.55 8.86 -9.23
C PRO A 118 -1.76 9.91 -8.12
N ARG A 119 -2.98 10.44 -8.05
CA ARG A 119 -3.40 11.39 -7.01
C ARG A 119 -3.26 10.79 -5.62
N ARG A 120 -3.00 11.65 -4.63
CA ARG A 120 -3.03 11.28 -3.22
C ARG A 120 -4.45 10.83 -2.83
N ASP A 121 -4.55 9.95 -1.84
CA ASP A 121 -5.82 9.45 -1.31
C ASP A 121 -6.14 10.14 0.03
N PRO A 122 -6.85 11.30 0.02
CA PRO A 122 -7.17 12.04 1.24
C PRO A 122 -8.12 11.27 2.17
N ARG A 123 -8.95 10.37 1.63
CA ARG A 123 -9.86 9.54 2.43
C ARG A 123 -9.08 8.49 3.22
N ARG A 124 -8.14 7.79 2.59
CA ARG A 124 -7.24 6.86 3.29
C ARG A 124 -6.39 7.57 4.32
N ARG A 125 -5.84 8.76 4.00
CA ARG A 125 -5.10 9.58 4.97
C ARG A 125 -5.96 9.91 6.19
N SER A 126 -7.17 10.42 5.99
CA SER A 126 -8.05 10.80 7.09
C SER A 126 -8.41 9.62 7.99
N ARG A 127 -8.68 8.44 7.40
CA ARG A 127 -8.92 7.21 8.17
C ARG A 127 -7.71 6.77 8.99
N LEU A 128 -6.49 6.91 8.47
CA LEU A 128 -5.27 6.60 9.22
C LEU A 128 -5.11 7.54 10.42
N VAL A 129 -5.33 8.84 10.22
CA VAL A 129 -5.26 9.84 11.30
C VAL A 129 -6.32 9.58 12.37
N GLU A 130 -7.57 9.34 11.97
CA GLU A 130 -8.68 9.08 12.89
C GLU A 130 -8.51 7.76 13.67
N GLU A 131 -7.93 6.74 13.04
CA GLU A 131 -7.59 5.49 13.73
C GLU A 131 -6.46 5.70 14.73
N HIS A 132 -5.40 6.41 14.34
CA HIS A 132 -4.28 6.74 15.21
C HIS A 132 -4.72 7.55 16.44
N HIS A 133 -5.47 8.63 16.25
CA HIS A 133 -5.95 9.48 17.36
C HIS A 133 -6.85 8.72 18.35
N ARG A 134 -7.64 7.75 17.87
CA ARG A 134 -8.53 6.97 18.73
C ARG A 134 -7.81 5.81 19.42
N ARG A 135 -6.70 5.34 18.87
CA ARG A 135 -5.94 4.25 19.47
C ARG A 135 -5.26 4.74 20.73
N LYS A 136 -5.52 4.08 21.86
CA LYS A 136 -4.90 4.39 23.15
C LYS A 136 -3.52 3.73 23.22
N GLY A 137 -2.48 4.55 23.44
CA GLY A 137 -1.09 4.10 23.51
C GLY A 137 -0.59 3.46 22.21
N ASP A 138 0.52 2.73 22.32
CA ASP A 138 1.07 1.93 21.22
C ASP A 138 1.05 0.44 21.59
N PRO A 139 -0.11 -0.23 21.44
CA PRO A 139 -0.33 -1.58 21.94
C PRO A 139 0.28 -2.68 21.06
N SER A 140 0.96 -2.34 19.96
CA SER A 140 1.42 -3.35 18.99
C SER A 140 2.69 -2.91 18.27
N ILE A 141 3.75 -3.72 18.38
CA ILE A 141 5.00 -3.52 17.64
C ILE A 141 4.73 -3.66 16.14
N GLY A 142 5.16 -2.67 15.36
CA GLY A 142 5.05 -2.68 13.90
C GLY A 142 5.81 -3.84 13.25
N GLY A 143 5.30 -4.37 12.15
CA GLY A 143 5.94 -5.49 11.43
C GLY A 143 5.72 -6.87 12.05
N SER A 144 4.96 -6.99 13.14
CA SER A 144 4.60 -8.28 13.71
C SER A 144 3.84 -9.16 12.71
N THR A 145 4.15 -10.45 12.65
CA THR A 145 3.36 -11.43 11.90
C THR A 145 1.96 -11.56 12.53
N ARG A 146 0.95 -11.94 11.75
CA ARG A 146 -0.47 -12.00 12.16
C ARG A 146 -0.80 -13.06 13.24
N GLN A 147 0.18 -13.50 14.03
CA GLN A 147 0.00 -14.48 15.10
C GLN A 147 -0.91 -13.95 16.21
N LYS A 148 -0.87 -12.63 16.50
CA LYS A 148 -1.79 -11.97 17.43
C LYS A 148 -2.75 -11.05 16.68
N PRO A 149 -4.04 -10.99 17.06
CA PRO A 149 -4.94 -10.00 16.50
C PRO A 149 -4.46 -8.57 16.76
N ILE A 150 -4.49 -7.72 15.72
CA ILE A 150 -4.04 -6.33 15.81
C ILE A 150 -4.93 -5.56 16.79
N MET A 151 -4.31 -4.86 17.75
CA MET A 151 -5.02 -4.01 18.70
C MET A 151 -5.37 -2.66 18.05
N THR A 152 -6.53 -2.63 17.38
CA THR A 152 -7.09 -1.42 16.77
C THR A 152 -7.89 -0.60 17.77
N ALA A 153 -8.14 0.68 17.48
CA ALA A 153 -9.06 1.50 18.28
C ALA A 153 -10.46 0.86 18.43
N TYR A 154 -10.97 0.21 17.37
CA TYR A 154 -12.23 -0.54 17.44
C TYR A 154 -12.17 -1.69 18.45
N ARG A 155 -11.08 -2.47 18.42
CA ARG A 155 -10.89 -3.59 19.35
C ARG A 155 -10.76 -3.11 20.79
N GLN A 156 -10.05 -2.01 21.03
CA GLN A 156 -9.94 -1.38 22.35
C GLN A 156 -11.31 -0.95 22.89
N GLU A 157 -12.13 -0.29 22.06
CA GLU A 157 -13.49 0.08 22.46
C GLU A 157 -14.40 -1.14 22.68
N ALA A 158 -14.28 -2.19 21.86
CA ALA A 158 -15.04 -3.43 22.05
C ALA A 158 -14.66 -4.14 23.35
N ILE A 159 -13.37 -4.18 23.69
CA ILE A 159 -12.88 -4.71 24.96
C ILE A 159 -13.39 -3.84 26.13
N ALA A 160 -13.39 -2.51 25.99
CA ALA A 160 -13.91 -1.61 27.02
C ALA A 160 -15.41 -1.82 27.25
N CYS A 161 -16.21 -1.99 26.19
CA CYS A 161 -17.61 -2.39 26.29
C CYS A 161 -17.77 -3.72 27.03
N ALA A 162 -16.97 -4.72 26.66
CA ALA A 162 -17.05 -6.03 27.29
C ALA A 162 -16.71 -5.96 28.78
N ALA A 163 -15.63 -5.27 29.14
CA ALA A 163 -15.21 -5.10 30.53
C ALA A 163 -16.28 -4.36 31.36
N ALA A 164 -16.94 -3.35 30.79
CA ALA A 164 -18.02 -2.61 31.45
C ALA A 164 -19.34 -3.39 31.57
N MET A 165 -19.47 -4.56 30.93
CA MET A 165 -20.59 -5.50 31.08
C MET A 165 -20.25 -6.70 31.97
N ALA A 166 -19.07 -6.74 32.60
CA ALA A 166 -18.66 -7.86 33.43
C ALA A 166 -19.57 -8.05 34.66
N ASP A 167 -20.21 -6.97 35.14
CA ASP A 167 -21.16 -6.95 36.24
C ASP A 167 -22.63 -7.16 35.81
N GLY A 168 -22.89 -7.27 34.50
CA GLY A 168 -24.22 -7.55 33.96
C GLY A 168 -24.59 -6.76 32.69
N PRO A 169 -25.82 -6.97 32.17
CA PRO A 169 -26.28 -6.35 30.94
C PRO A 169 -26.33 -4.81 31.02
N LYS A 170 -25.95 -4.11 29.93
CA LYS A 170 -25.92 -2.64 29.86
C LYS A 170 -26.67 -2.11 28.62
N ARG A 171 -27.13 -0.86 28.67
CA ARG A 171 -27.63 -0.14 27.50
C ARG A 171 -26.45 0.51 26.76
N PRO A 172 -26.51 0.69 25.43
CA PRO A 172 -25.43 1.34 24.68
C PRO A 172 -25.06 2.75 25.19
N ARG A 173 -26.04 3.50 25.73
CA ARG A 173 -25.81 4.84 26.30
C ARG A 173 -24.96 4.80 27.57
N ASP A 174 -25.05 3.73 28.35
CA ASP A 174 -24.30 3.57 29.61
C ASP A 174 -22.81 3.33 29.34
N LEU A 175 -22.49 2.81 28.15
CA LEU A 175 -21.11 2.51 27.72
C LEU A 175 -20.43 3.65 26.98
N LYS A 176 -21.17 4.71 26.63
CA LYS A 176 -20.68 5.79 25.76
C LYS A 176 -19.45 6.50 26.33
N LEU A 177 -19.33 6.54 27.66
CA LEU A 177 -18.19 7.16 28.35
C LEU A 177 -16.89 6.40 28.13
N VAL A 178 -16.94 5.06 28.08
CA VAL A 178 -15.76 4.20 27.89
C VAL A 178 -15.51 3.84 26.42
N ALA A 179 -16.57 3.84 25.61
CA ALA A 179 -16.56 3.53 24.19
C ALA A 179 -17.57 4.42 23.45
N PRO A 180 -17.12 5.54 22.85
CA PRO A 180 -18.02 6.47 22.14
C PRO A 180 -18.86 5.80 21.04
N ARG A 181 -18.35 4.71 20.43
CA ARG A 181 -19.06 3.95 19.39
C ARG A 181 -19.79 2.72 19.91
N ALA A 182 -20.06 2.62 21.22
CA ALA A 182 -20.70 1.46 21.84
C ALA A 182 -21.93 0.96 21.07
N ALA A 183 -22.85 1.82 20.67
CA ALA A 183 -24.04 1.41 19.91
C ALA A 183 -23.71 0.66 18.60
N SER A 184 -22.76 1.17 17.81
CA SER A 184 -22.33 0.54 16.57
C SER A 184 -21.56 -0.76 16.81
N ILE A 185 -20.70 -0.78 17.84
CA ILE A 185 -19.93 -1.97 18.25
C ILE A 185 -20.85 -3.12 18.64
N LEU A 186 -21.83 -2.84 19.50
CA LEU A 186 -22.79 -3.83 19.99
C LEU A 186 -23.72 -4.32 18.87
N LEU A 187 -24.10 -3.44 17.94
CA LEU A 187 -24.97 -3.78 16.82
C LEU A 187 -24.25 -4.66 15.78
N HIS A 188 -23.04 -4.31 15.36
CA HIS A 188 -22.31 -5.07 14.35
C HIS A 188 -21.67 -6.34 14.90
N ASN A 189 -21.28 -6.33 16.18
CA ASN A 189 -20.80 -7.49 16.91
C ASN A 189 -19.77 -8.34 16.13
N TYR A 190 -18.77 -7.70 15.50
CA TYR A 190 -17.79 -8.39 14.64
C TYR A 190 -17.05 -9.56 15.31
N TYR A 191 -16.99 -9.56 16.65
CA TYR A 191 -16.31 -10.61 17.43
C TYR A 191 -17.27 -11.64 18.04
N GLY A 192 -18.58 -11.47 17.91
CA GLY A 192 -19.57 -12.36 18.54
C GLY A 192 -19.65 -12.23 20.06
N TRP A 193 -19.07 -11.18 20.66
CA TRP A 193 -18.99 -11.00 22.13
C TRP A 193 -20.28 -10.54 22.78
N PHE A 194 -21.20 -9.97 22.01
CA PHE A 194 -22.40 -9.33 22.53
C PHE A 194 -23.66 -10.02 22.02
N ALA A 195 -24.68 -10.10 22.87
CA ALA A 195 -26.01 -10.55 22.49
C ALA A 195 -27.05 -9.58 23.04
N ARG A 196 -28.18 -9.48 22.34
CA ARG A 196 -29.30 -8.67 22.80
C ARG A 196 -30.07 -9.45 23.86
N ALA A 197 -30.00 -9.01 25.11
CA ALA A 197 -30.75 -9.61 26.21
C ALA A 197 -32.22 -9.15 26.18
N GLU A 198 -32.43 -7.84 25.93
CA GLU A 198 -33.75 -7.24 25.79
C GLU A 198 -33.72 -6.11 24.76
N ARG A 199 -34.87 -5.46 24.55
CA ARG A 199 -34.95 -4.31 23.63
C ARG A 199 -34.02 -3.17 24.10
N GLY A 200 -32.85 -3.06 23.48
CA GLY A 200 -31.89 -1.98 23.75
C GLY A 200 -30.94 -2.27 24.92
N ILE A 201 -30.93 -3.51 25.42
CA ILE A 201 -30.03 -3.98 26.48
C ILE A 201 -29.22 -5.14 25.92
N TYR A 202 -27.91 -5.09 26.14
CA TYR A 202 -26.94 -6.06 25.63
C TYR A 202 -26.21 -6.72 26.79
N ALA A 203 -25.90 -8.00 26.63
CA ALA A 203 -25.11 -8.80 27.55
C ALA A 203 -23.93 -9.45 26.81
N LEU A 204 -22.96 -9.95 27.58
CA LEU A 204 -21.89 -10.77 27.03
C LEU A 204 -22.39 -12.16 26.64
N THR A 205 -21.91 -12.65 25.50
CA THR A 205 -21.98 -14.08 25.18
C THR A 205 -20.90 -14.85 25.94
N GLU A 206 -20.95 -16.17 25.92
CA GLU A 206 -19.86 -17.04 26.43
C GLU A 206 -18.51 -16.68 25.79
N LEU A 207 -18.50 -16.39 24.48
CA LEU A 207 -17.31 -15.93 23.77
C LEU A 207 -16.80 -14.59 24.28
N GLY A 208 -17.70 -13.65 24.60
CA GLY A 208 -17.35 -12.37 25.19
C GLY A 208 -16.76 -12.51 26.59
N GLN A 209 -17.32 -13.41 27.42
CA GLN A 209 -16.78 -13.73 28.74
C GLN A 209 -15.39 -14.38 28.66
N ALA A 210 -15.20 -15.36 27.78
CA ALA A 210 -13.91 -16.00 27.55
C ALA A 210 -12.84 -15.01 27.04
N ALA A 211 -13.23 -14.05 26.19
CA ALA A 211 -12.34 -13.01 25.69
C ALA A 211 -11.84 -12.06 26.80
N LEU A 212 -12.66 -11.80 27.82
CA LEU A 212 -12.24 -11.01 28.99
C LEU A 212 -11.25 -11.77 29.87
N LEU A 213 -11.50 -13.06 30.11
CA LEU A 213 -10.63 -13.90 30.92
C LEU A 213 -9.25 -14.08 30.28
N SER A 214 -9.20 -14.32 28.97
CA SER A 214 -7.93 -14.45 28.23
C SER A 214 -7.11 -13.15 28.20
N ARG A 215 -7.76 -11.98 28.32
CA ARG A 215 -7.06 -10.68 28.45
C ARG A 215 -6.37 -10.55 29.80
N GLY A 216 -7.02 -10.95 30.90
CA GLY A 216 -6.41 -10.91 32.24
C GLY A 216 -5.16 -11.78 32.38
N VAL A 217 -5.02 -12.79 31.51
CA VAL A 217 -3.83 -13.66 31.45
C VAL A 217 -2.71 -13.09 30.57
N LEU A 218 -3.02 -12.18 29.63
CA LEU A 218 -2.05 -11.63 28.65
C LEU A 218 -1.60 -10.20 28.95
N GLU A 219 -2.40 -9.42 29.67
CA GLU A 219 -2.05 -8.09 30.17
C GLU A 219 -2.02 -8.15 31.70
N GLY A 220 -0.87 -8.52 32.28
CA GLY A 220 -0.56 -8.24 33.69
C GLY A 220 -0.75 -6.74 33.99
N PRO A 221 -0.87 -6.33 35.27
CA PRO A 221 -1.36 -5.01 35.65
C PRO A 221 -0.59 -3.91 34.91
N LEU A 222 -1.34 -3.00 34.27
CA LEU A 222 -0.84 -1.82 33.59
C LEU A 222 0.08 -1.04 34.55
N GLN A 223 1.39 -1.28 34.47
CA GLN A 223 2.38 -0.44 35.12
C GLN A 223 2.39 0.89 34.38
N VAL A 224 1.72 1.87 34.96
CA VAL A 224 1.89 3.28 34.60
C VAL A 224 3.24 3.70 35.19
N ALA A 225 4.30 3.68 34.38
CA ALA A 225 5.54 4.36 34.76
C ALA A 225 5.35 5.87 34.59
N PRO A 226 5.65 6.71 35.61
CA PRO A 226 5.65 8.14 35.43
C PRO A 226 6.84 8.55 34.54
N PHE A 227 6.54 9.22 33.44
CA PHE A 227 7.53 9.85 32.58
C PHE A 227 8.11 11.07 33.33
N GLN A 228 9.35 10.96 33.82
CA GLN A 228 10.11 12.10 34.31
C GLN A 228 10.68 12.86 33.11
N VAL A 229 10.18 14.09 32.89
CA VAL A 229 10.75 15.04 31.95
C VAL A 229 11.84 15.80 32.69
N GLU A 230 13.09 15.43 32.50
CA GLU A 230 14.20 16.34 32.78
C GLU A 230 15.38 16.08 31.84
N GLN A 231 15.93 17.19 31.33
CA GLN A 231 17.18 17.33 30.59
C GLN A 231 17.17 17.08 29.07
N LEU A 232 16.55 18.02 28.36
CA LEU A 232 17.19 18.59 27.15
C LEU A 232 17.34 20.09 27.39
N GLY A 233 18.45 20.44 28.05
CA GLY A 233 18.91 21.82 28.15
C GLY A 233 19.25 22.35 26.77
N ALA A 234 18.38 23.18 26.22
CA ALA A 234 18.70 24.04 25.10
C ALA A 234 19.72 25.10 25.55
N LYS A 235 20.98 24.98 25.11
CA LYS A 235 21.86 26.13 24.97
C LYS A 235 21.65 26.70 23.57
N LEU A 236 20.76 27.67 23.46
CA LEU A 236 20.83 28.69 22.41
C LEU A 236 21.71 29.82 22.97
N GLY A 237 22.88 29.99 22.39
CA GLY A 237 23.79 31.10 22.64
C GLY A 237 23.77 32.04 21.44
N ALA A 238 23.58 33.32 21.77
CA ALA A 238 23.72 34.57 21.01
C ALA A 238 24.42 34.54 19.64
#